data_AF-A0A2E3LX02-F1
#
_entry.id   AF-A0A2E3LX02-F1
#
_cell.length_a   1.000
_cell.length_b   1.000
_cell.length_c   1.000
_cell.angle_alpha   90.00
_cell.angle_beta   90.00
_cell.angle_gamma   90.00
#
_symmetry.space_group_name_H-M   'P 1'
#
loop_
_entity.id
_entity.type
_entity.pdbx_description
1 polymer ?
#
loop_
_entity_poly.entity_id
_entity_poly.type
_entity_poly.pdbx_seq_one_letter_code
_entity_poly.pdbx_strand_id
1 'polypeptide(L)'
;MEQNPFFSSYYWSDALPYGLNKVRQEEAEVHKHLYKIVSDPYHKHVTIESYLYGCFDRVVYDSLFLDFRHLHPQFQTAWEKQTLSSDTVLIRDQDDRVRLIEQYRFEEEYCVYCETRSAHGFLISQQEIMHRILGASIDGLLLKDSAGFPVMFKEYSSDKAGQFIEVQNELWQMRNFSLEIYKGK
;
A
#
# COMPACT_ATOMS: atom_id res chain seq x y z
N MET A 1 18.53 -22.54 12.07
CA MET A 1 17.67 -21.58 11.36
C MET A 1 18.26 -20.21 11.59
N GLU A 2 18.68 -19.52 10.54
CA GLU A 2 19.10 -18.13 10.65
C GLU A 2 17.88 -17.30 11.06
N GLN A 3 17.98 -16.58 12.16
CA GLN A 3 16.84 -15.81 12.66
C GLN A 3 16.61 -14.59 11.77
N ASN A 4 15.36 -14.37 11.36
CA ASN A 4 15.02 -13.18 10.57
C ASN A 4 15.43 -11.91 11.33
N PRO A 5 16.19 -11.01 10.71
CA PRO A 5 16.70 -9.82 11.37
C PRO A 5 15.59 -8.80 11.68
N PHE A 6 15.84 -7.96 12.67
CA PHE A 6 15.03 -6.77 12.95
C PHE A 6 15.54 -5.57 12.15
N PHE A 7 14.65 -4.64 11.85
CA PHE A 7 14.92 -3.40 11.12
C PHE A 7 14.24 -2.23 11.81
N SER A 8 14.87 -1.04 11.82
CA SER A 8 14.22 0.16 12.38
C SER A 8 13.18 0.77 11.45
N SER A 9 13.25 0.45 10.16
CA SER A 9 12.30 0.89 9.13
C SER A 9 12.36 -0.07 7.95
N TYR A 10 11.53 0.15 6.93
CA TYR A 10 11.57 -0.59 5.68
C TYR A 10 11.09 0.28 4.52
N TYR A 11 11.28 -0.20 3.30
CA TYR A 11 10.78 0.44 2.09
C TYR A 11 10.30 -0.61 1.10
N TRP A 12 9.49 -0.18 0.13
CA TRP A 12 9.02 -1.04 -0.96
C TRP A 12 9.83 -0.81 -2.24
N SER A 13 10.06 -1.90 -2.97
CA SER A 13 10.79 -1.92 -4.24
C SER A 13 10.19 -3.04 -5.09
N ASP A 14 9.62 -2.69 -6.25
CA ASP A 14 8.93 -3.62 -7.15
C ASP A 14 7.91 -4.52 -6.42
N ALA A 15 7.08 -3.88 -5.59
CA ALA A 15 6.04 -4.52 -4.77
C ALA A 15 6.56 -5.56 -3.75
N LEU A 16 7.86 -5.54 -3.42
CA LEU A 16 8.46 -6.32 -2.34
C LEU A 16 9.00 -5.40 -1.25
N PRO A 17 8.86 -5.77 0.04
CA PRO A 17 9.40 -5.00 1.14
C PRO A 17 10.87 -5.35 1.41
N TYR A 18 11.66 -4.33 1.75
CA TYR A 18 13.08 -4.44 2.09
C TYR A 18 13.37 -3.72 3.40
N GLY A 19 14.09 -4.39 4.29
CA GLY A 19 14.44 -3.85 5.60
C GLY A 19 15.50 -2.76 5.50
N LEU A 20 15.32 -1.70 6.28
CA LEU A 20 16.25 -0.59 6.39
C LEU A 20 16.89 -0.59 7.78
N ASN A 21 18.21 -0.37 7.85
CA ASN A 21 18.96 -0.29 9.10
C ASN A 21 18.75 -1.51 10.01
N LYS A 22 19.48 -2.59 9.71
CA LYS A 22 19.45 -3.82 10.50
C LYS A 22 19.81 -3.54 11.96
N VAL A 23 18.98 -4.00 12.88
CA VAL A 23 19.14 -3.88 14.32
C VAL A 23 19.61 -5.23 14.87
N ARG A 24 20.59 -5.20 15.78
CA ARG A 24 21.07 -6.44 16.41
C ARG A 24 20.00 -6.98 17.33
N GLN A 25 19.93 -8.30 17.46
CA GLN A 25 18.90 -8.93 18.27
C GLN A 25 18.98 -8.56 19.75
N GLU A 26 20.19 -8.40 20.28
CA GLU A 26 20.45 -7.94 21.65
C GLU A 26 19.93 -6.52 21.91
N GLU A 27 19.80 -5.70 20.86
CA GLU A 27 19.30 -4.33 20.93
C GLU A 27 17.77 -4.28 20.74
N ALA A 28 17.14 -5.35 20.26
CA ALA A 28 15.74 -5.31 19.87
C ALA A 28 14.78 -4.96 21.01
N GLU A 29 15.11 -5.37 22.24
CA GLU A 29 14.31 -5.11 23.45
C GLU A 29 14.33 -3.64 23.88
N VAL A 30 15.39 -2.89 23.55
CA VAL A 30 15.51 -1.47 23.92
C VAL A 30 14.92 -0.52 22.86
N HIS A 31 14.71 -1.00 21.63
CA HIS A 31 14.11 -0.21 20.58
C HIS A 31 12.59 -0.09 20.76
N LYS A 32 12.10 1.16 20.73
CA LYS A 32 10.66 1.44 20.87
C LYS A 32 9.81 0.74 19.79
N HIS A 33 10.28 0.73 18.55
CA HIS A 33 9.54 0.19 17.42
C HIS A 33 10.49 -0.40 16.39
N LEU A 34 10.24 -1.65 15.97
CA LEU A 34 11.00 -2.39 14.98
C LEU A 34 10.08 -3.15 14.03
N TYR A 35 10.65 -3.58 12.91
CA TYR A 35 9.99 -4.40 11.91
C TYR A 35 10.77 -5.67 11.62
N LYS A 36 10.05 -6.73 11.27
CA LYS A 36 10.62 -7.94 10.66
C LYS A 36 9.92 -8.19 9.34
N ILE A 37 10.71 -8.53 8.33
CA ILE A 37 10.20 -9.01 7.05
C ILE A 37 10.40 -10.51 7.03
N VAL A 38 9.30 -11.25 7.04
CA VAL A 38 9.26 -12.69 7.03
C VAL A 38 8.82 -13.11 5.65
N SER A 39 9.57 -14.01 5.02
CA SER A 39 9.15 -14.58 3.74
C SER A 39 9.50 -16.05 3.66
N ASP A 40 8.70 -16.82 2.93
CA ASP A 40 9.07 -18.18 2.60
C ASP A 40 10.27 -18.21 1.62
N PRO A 41 11.00 -19.33 1.50
CA PRO A 41 12.19 -19.40 0.64
C PRO A 41 11.93 -19.10 -0.84
N TYR A 42 10.68 -19.18 -1.27
CA TYR A 42 10.26 -18.91 -2.65
C TYR A 42 9.59 -17.54 -2.83
N HIS A 43 9.52 -16.73 -1.76
CA HIS A 43 8.82 -15.46 -1.71
C HIS A 43 7.36 -15.51 -2.20
N LYS A 44 6.71 -16.67 -2.15
CA LYS A 44 5.26 -16.78 -2.40
C LYS A 44 4.46 -16.10 -1.30
N HIS A 45 4.97 -16.12 -0.08
CA HIS A 45 4.35 -15.48 1.06
C HIS A 45 5.33 -14.51 1.70
N VAL A 46 4.91 -13.25 1.84
CA VAL A 46 5.68 -12.21 2.52
C VAL A 46 4.79 -11.56 3.57
N THR A 47 5.34 -11.41 4.76
CA THR A 47 4.72 -10.78 5.92
C THR A 47 5.63 -9.69 6.47
N ILE A 48 5.06 -8.56 6.86
CA ILE A 48 5.76 -7.53 7.63
C ILE A 48 5.14 -7.49 9.01
N GLU A 49 5.96 -7.71 10.02
CA GLU A 49 5.57 -7.71 11.42
C GLU A 49 6.13 -6.46 12.11
N SER A 50 5.32 -5.85 12.96
CA SER A 50 5.66 -4.73 13.84
C SER A 50 5.94 -5.26 15.25
N TYR A 51 6.97 -4.73 15.90
CA TYR A 51 7.38 -5.07 17.26
C TYR A 51 7.57 -3.81 18.09
N LEU A 52 7.06 -3.82 19.32
CA LEU A 52 7.24 -2.74 20.30
C LEU A 52 8.03 -3.27 21.49
N TYR A 53 9.19 -2.65 21.78
CA TYR A 53 10.08 -3.07 22.88
C TYR A 53 10.41 -4.58 22.85
N GLY A 54 10.75 -5.10 21.67
CA GLY A 54 11.05 -6.52 21.45
C GLY A 54 9.83 -7.45 21.39
N CYS A 55 8.64 -7.01 21.78
CA CYS A 55 7.41 -7.80 21.75
C CYS A 55 6.68 -7.66 20.41
N PHE A 56 6.12 -8.76 19.90
CA PHE A 56 5.23 -8.70 18.74
C PHE A 56 4.03 -7.80 19.04
N ASP A 57 3.74 -6.87 18.13
CA ASP A 57 2.64 -5.93 18.22
C ASP A 57 1.53 -6.28 17.23
N ARG A 58 1.85 -6.31 15.93
CA ARG A 58 0.88 -6.61 14.87
C ARG A 58 1.53 -7.03 13.55
N VAL A 59 0.74 -7.64 12.68
CA VAL A 59 1.07 -7.78 11.26
C VAL A 59 0.69 -6.50 10.52
N VAL A 60 1.65 -5.88 9.85
CA VAL A 60 1.48 -4.68 9.03
C VAL A 60 1.08 -5.03 7.60
N TYR A 61 1.66 -6.08 7.05
CA TYR A 61 1.35 -6.55 5.70
C TYR A 61 1.41 -8.06 5.67
N ASP A 62 0.48 -8.65 4.94
CA ASP A 62 0.45 -10.08 4.68
C ASP A 62 -0.03 -10.30 3.25
N SER A 63 0.84 -10.85 2.39
CA SER A 63 0.54 -11.11 0.99
C SER A 63 -0.59 -12.13 0.77
N LEU A 64 -1.02 -12.85 1.83
CA LEU A 64 -2.17 -13.74 1.78
C LEU A 64 -3.49 -12.98 1.52
N PHE A 65 -3.61 -11.76 2.03
CA PHE A 65 -4.82 -10.94 1.84
C PHE A 65 -4.80 -10.22 0.50
N LEU A 66 -3.70 -9.52 0.21
CA LEU A 66 -3.45 -8.88 -1.07
C LEU A 66 -1.95 -8.85 -1.30
N ASP A 67 -1.53 -9.49 -2.39
CA ASP A 67 -0.16 -9.38 -2.86
C ASP A 67 -0.03 -8.16 -3.77
N PHE A 68 0.76 -7.16 -3.35
CA PHE A 68 0.96 -5.97 -4.17
C PHE A 68 1.61 -6.28 -5.54
N ARG A 69 2.29 -7.41 -5.69
CA ARG A 69 2.82 -7.85 -7.00
C ARG A 69 1.71 -8.11 -8.00
N HIS A 70 0.51 -8.49 -7.55
CA HIS A 70 -0.64 -8.69 -8.43
C HIS A 70 -1.24 -7.38 -8.94
N LEU A 71 -0.80 -6.23 -8.43
CA LEU A 71 -1.22 -4.92 -8.95
C LEU A 71 -0.52 -4.57 -10.27
N HIS A 72 0.53 -5.30 -10.69
CA HIS A 72 1.06 -5.13 -12.04
C HIS A 72 0.00 -5.53 -13.08
N PRO A 73 -0.15 -4.77 -14.19
CA PRO A 73 -1.22 -4.96 -15.17
C PRO A 73 -1.40 -6.40 -15.67
N GLN A 74 -0.31 -7.15 -15.82
CA GLN A 74 -0.33 -8.54 -16.29
C GLN A 74 -1.05 -9.53 -15.36
N PHE A 75 -1.30 -9.17 -14.10
CA PHE A 75 -1.90 -10.05 -13.08
C PHE A 75 -3.32 -9.63 -12.68
N GLN A 76 -3.87 -8.56 -13.27
CA GLN A 76 -5.19 -8.01 -12.93
C GLN A 76 -6.35 -8.76 -13.62
N THR A 77 -6.35 -10.10 -13.59
CA THR A 77 -7.40 -10.87 -14.28
C THR A 77 -8.61 -11.11 -13.37
N ALA A 78 -9.81 -10.78 -13.89
CA ALA A 78 -11.13 -11.26 -13.44
C ALA A 78 -11.66 -10.84 -12.06
N TRP A 79 -11.28 -9.66 -11.54
CA TRP A 79 -11.97 -9.09 -10.37
C TRP A 79 -13.14 -8.20 -10.78
N GLU A 80 -14.29 -8.40 -10.15
CA GLU A 80 -15.49 -7.59 -10.34
C GLU A 80 -15.62 -6.56 -9.22
N LYS A 81 -15.96 -5.32 -9.58
CA LYS A 81 -16.30 -4.27 -8.62
C LYS A 81 -17.82 -4.17 -8.46
N GLN A 82 -18.32 -4.35 -7.25
CA GLN A 82 -19.73 -4.17 -6.90
C GLN A 82 -19.89 -2.99 -5.94
N THR A 83 -20.60 -1.95 -6.36
CA THR A 83 -20.93 -0.79 -5.52
C THR A 83 -22.02 -1.14 -4.51
N LEU A 84 -21.78 -0.90 -3.22
CA LEU A 84 -22.78 -1.04 -2.15
C LEU A 84 -23.41 0.30 -1.77
N SER A 85 -22.61 1.35 -1.73
CA SER A 85 -23.00 2.73 -1.41
C SER A 85 -22.16 3.70 -2.22
N SER A 86 -22.42 5.00 -2.07
CA SER A 86 -21.64 6.05 -2.74
C SER A 86 -20.15 6.05 -2.38
N ASP A 87 -19.78 5.44 -1.26
CA ASP A 87 -18.42 5.42 -0.72
C ASP A 87 -17.86 4.01 -0.51
N THR A 88 -18.62 2.94 -0.72
CA THR A 88 -18.18 1.57 -0.42
C THR A 88 -18.37 0.65 -1.60
N VAL A 89 -17.29 -0.05 -1.96
CA VAL A 89 -17.24 -1.01 -3.08
C VAL A 89 -16.68 -2.34 -2.59
N LEU A 90 -17.26 -3.44 -3.07
CA LEU A 90 -16.74 -4.78 -2.89
C LEU A 90 -15.94 -5.20 -4.13
N ILE A 91 -14.79 -5.80 -3.90
CA ILE A 91 -14.01 -6.48 -4.94
C ILE A 91 -14.24 -7.98 -4.79
N ARG A 92 -14.82 -8.60 -5.82
CA ARG A 92 -15.13 -10.02 -5.86
C ARG A 92 -14.24 -10.76 -6.84
N ASP A 93 -13.94 -12.02 -6.50
CA ASP A 93 -13.30 -12.95 -7.43
C ASP A 93 -14.33 -13.65 -8.33
N GLN A 94 -13.84 -14.50 -9.23
CA GLN A 94 -14.67 -15.28 -10.16
C GLN A 94 -15.64 -16.26 -9.49
N ASP A 95 -15.45 -16.58 -8.20
CA ASP A 95 -16.29 -17.49 -7.42
C ASP A 95 -17.35 -16.73 -6.59
N ASP A 96 -17.58 -15.45 -6.92
CA ASP A 96 -18.49 -14.53 -6.21
C ASP A 96 -18.11 -14.32 -4.73
N ARG A 97 -16.84 -14.51 -4.36
CA ARG A 97 -16.37 -14.27 -2.99
C ARG A 97 -15.85 -12.85 -2.87
N VAL A 98 -16.28 -12.16 -1.81
CA VAL A 98 -15.70 -10.86 -1.45
C VAL A 98 -14.23 -11.08 -1.04
N ARG A 99 -13.32 -10.50 -1.81
CA ARG A 99 -11.88 -10.51 -1.55
C ARG A 99 -11.46 -9.28 -0.78
N LEU A 100 -11.90 -8.12 -1.25
CA LEU A 100 -11.54 -6.82 -0.68
C LEU A 100 -12.77 -5.92 -0.54
N ILE A 101 -12.67 -4.98 0.37
CA ILE A 101 -13.64 -3.89 0.58
C ILE A 101 -12.86 -2.59 0.38
N GLU A 102 -13.30 -1.75 -0.54
CA GLU A 102 -12.75 -0.42 -0.77
C GLU A 102 -13.72 0.62 -0.19
N GLN A 103 -13.20 1.53 0.64
CA GLN A 103 -13.96 2.66 1.18
C GLN A 103 -13.31 3.97 0.74
N TYR A 104 -14.11 4.84 0.15
CA TYR A 104 -13.67 6.03 -0.55
C TYR A 104 -14.08 7.29 0.21
N ARG A 105 -13.24 8.31 0.16
CA ARG A 105 -13.56 9.66 0.62
C ARG A 105 -13.45 10.62 -0.56
N PHE A 106 -14.43 11.50 -0.65
CA PHE A 106 -14.55 12.49 -1.70
C PHE A 106 -14.45 13.90 -1.12
N GLU A 107 -13.81 14.80 -1.86
CA GLU A 107 -13.93 16.24 -1.70
C GLU A 107 -14.64 16.77 -2.94
N GLU A 108 -15.81 17.38 -2.73
CA GLU A 108 -16.76 17.67 -3.82
C GLU A 108 -17.12 16.39 -4.59
N GLU A 109 -16.83 16.32 -5.89
CA GLU A 109 -17.06 15.14 -6.74
C GLU A 109 -15.80 14.29 -6.96
N TYR A 110 -14.66 14.68 -6.37
CA TYR A 110 -13.36 14.08 -6.63
C TYR A 110 -12.96 13.13 -5.50
N CYS A 111 -12.61 11.90 -5.86
CA CYS A 111 -12.08 10.95 -4.88
C CYS A 111 -10.67 11.38 -4.46
N VAL A 112 -10.47 11.60 -3.16
CA VAL A 112 -9.17 12.03 -2.60
C VAL A 112 -8.48 10.95 -1.78
N TYR A 113 -9.22 9.91 -1.39
CA TYR A 113 -8.69 8.84 -0.56
C TYR A 113 -9.48 7.55 -0.76
N CYS A 114 -8.77 6.43 -0.72
CA CYS A 114 -9.36 5.10 -0.66
C CYS A 114 -8.62 4.25 0.37
N GLU A 115 -9.35 3.56 1.25
CA GLU A 115 -8.78 2.47 2.03
C GLU A 115 -9.25 1.12 1.49
N THR A 116 -8.35 0.15 1.47
CA THR A 116 -8.64 -1.23 1.07
C THR A 116 -8.49 -2.13 2.28
N ARG A 117 -9.55 -2.88 2.58
CA ARG A 117 -9.59 -3.87 3.66
C ARG A 117 -9.80 -5.27 3.12
N SER A 118 -9.35 -6.26 3.86
CA SER A 118 -9.76 -7.65 3.62
C SER A 118 -11.24 -7.82 3.94
N ALA A 119 -11.84 -8.91 3.47
CA ALA A 119 -13.20 -9.30 3.86
C ALA A 119 -13.39 -9.48 5.38
N HIS A 120 -12.31 -9.63 6.15
CA HIS A 120 -12.32 -9.73 7.60
C HIS A 120 -12.10 -8.37 8.31
N GLY A 121 -11.98 -7.27 7.56
CA GLY A 121 -11.83 -5.92 8.10
C GLY A 121 -10.39 -5.48 8.37
N PHE A 122 -9.40 -6.33 8.11
CA PHE A 122 -7.98 -5.96 8.25
C PHE A 122 -7.62 -4.89 7.21
N LEU A 123 -7.03 -3.79 7.65
CA LEU A 123 -6.50 -2.76 6.75
C LEU A 123 -5.31 -3.33 5.98
N ILE A 124 -5.38 -3.27 4.66
CA ILE A 124 -4.33 -3.77 3.76
C ILE A 124 -3.53 -2.60 3.22
N SER A 125 -4.22 -1.62 2.65
CA SER A 125 -3.58 -0.49 1.97
C SER A 125 -4.42 0.77 2.05
N GLN A 126 -3.76 1.89 1.81
CA GLN A 126 -4.35 3.21 1.75
C GLN A 126 -3.88 3.89 0.48
N GLN A 127 -4.74 4.65 -0.17
CA GLN A 127 -4.45 5.40 -1.38
C GLN A 127 -4.76 6.86 -1.12
N GLU A 128 -3.78 7.74 -1.36
CA GLU A 128 -3.98 9.19 -1.42
C GLU A 128 -4.06 9.60 -2.89
N ILE A 129 -5.14 10.25 -3.27
CA ILE A 129 -5.40 10.66 -4.65
C ILE A 129 -5.30 12.18 -4.71
N MET A 130 -4.48 12.67 -5.63
CA MET A 130 -4.17 14.07 -5.82
C MET A 130 -4.78 14.54 -7.13
N HIS A 131 -5.47 15.68 -7.08
CA HIS A 131 -6.09 16.31 -8.24
C HIS A 131 -5.62 17.75 -8.36
N ARG A 132 -5.15 18.15 -9.54
CA ARG A 132 -4.77 19.53 -9.83
C ARG A 132 -5.94 20.50 -9.69
N ILE A 133 -7.16 20.05 -10.02
CA ILE A 133 -8.36 20.88 -9.90
C ILE A 133 -8.68 21.23 -8.43
N LEU A 134 -8.23 20.40 -7.48
CA LEU A 134 -8.32 20.66 -6.04
C LEU A 134 -7.07 21.38 -5.49
N GLY A 135 -6.16 21.83 -6.36
CA GLY A 135 -4.96 22.58 -5.98
C GLY A 135 -3.69 21.76 -5.79
N ALA A 136 -3.69 20.45 -6.07
CA ALA A 136 -2.44 19.68 -6.10
C ALA A 136 -1.54 20.10 -7.28
N SER A 137 -0.23 19.86 -7.20
CA SER A 137 0.66 20.17 -8.32
C SER A 137 0.59 19.14 -9.46
N ILE A 138 0.05 17.96 -9.16
CA ILE A 138 -0.06 16.81 -10.05
C ILE A 138 -1.42 16.14 -9.93
N ASP A 139 -1.78 15.40 -10.97
CA ASP A 139 -2.86 14.41 -10.94
C ASP A 139 -2.21 13.05 -10.71
N GLY A 140 -2.50 12.41 -9.59
CA GLY A 140 -1.72 11.25 -9.17
C GLY A 140 -2.33 10.45 -8.06
N LEU A 141 -1.69 9.31 -7.78
CA LEU A 141 -2.08 8.40 -6.73
C LEU A 141 -0.84 7.87 -6.01
N LEU A 142 -0.87 7.92 -4.68
CA LEU A 142 0.11 7.28 -3.81
C LEU A 142 -0.54 6.11 -3.08
N LEU A 143 -0.12 4.89 -3.41
CA LEU A 143 -0.46 3.67 -2.67
C LEU A 143 0.51 3.51 -1.48
N LYS A 144 -0.04 3.22 -0.31
CA LYS A 144 0.67 2.94 0.93
C LYS A 144 0.19 1.64 1.54
N ASP A 145 1.04 0.97 2.30
CA ASP A 145 0.63 -0.16 3.14
C ASP A 145 -0.17 0.30 4.37
N SER A 146 -0.58 -0.64 5.23
CA SER A 146 -1.38 -0.34 6.41
C SER A 146 -0.65 0.48 7.49
N ALA A 147 0.68 0.54 7.46
CA ALA A 147 1.48 1.39 8.34
C ALA A 147 1.79 2.76 7.72
N GLY A 148 1.34 3.00 6.48
CA GLY A 148 1.52 4.27 5.78
C GLY A 148 2.83 4.38 5.00
N PHE A 149 3.59 3.29 4.84
CA PHE A 149 4.80 3.32 4.01
C PHE A 149 4.44 3.31 2.52
N PRO A 150 5.03 4.18 1.69
CA PRO A 150 4.82 4.20 0.25
C PRO A 150 5.15 2.86 -0.41
N VAL A 151 4.24 2.39 -1.26
CA VAL A 151 4.37 1.15 -2.04
C VAL A 151 4.56 1.46 -3.52
N MET A 152 3.71 2.33 -4.06
CA MET A 152 3.66 2.67 -5.48
C MET A 152 3.12 4.08 -5.65
N PHE A 153 3.63 4.78 -6.66
CA PHE A 153 3.15 6.09 -7.05
C PHE A 153 2.85 6.11 -8.55
N LYS A 154 1.72 6.69 -8.94
CA LYS A 154 1.34 6.93 -10.34
C LYS A 154 1.03 8.39 -10.56
N GLU A 155 1.46 8.90 -11.70
CA GLU A 155 1.08 10.20 -12.23
C GLU A 155 0.24 10.00 -13.48
N TYR A 156 -0.81 10.80 -13.63
CA TYR A 156 -1.75 10.71 -14.73
C TYR A 156 -1.80 12.02 -15.53
N SER A 157 -2.18 11.90 -16.80
CA SER A 157 -2.80 12.98 -17.54
C SER A 157 -4.29 13.01 -17.20
N SER A 158 -4.88 14.21 -17.24
CA SER A 158 -6.30 14.40 -16.92
C SER A 158 -7.01 15.18 -18.00
N ASP A 159 -8.31 14.95 -18.14
CA ASP A 159 -9.16 15.76 -19.00
C ASP A 159 -9.48 17.12 -18.36
N LYS A 160 -10.30 17.93 -19.05
CA LYS A 160 -10.75 19.23 -18.54
C LYS A 160 -11.65 19.14 -17.30
N ALA A 161 -12.26 17.98 -17.06
CA ALA A 161 -13.10 17.72 -15.90
C ALA A 161 -12.30 17.17 -14.70
N GLY A 162 -10.98 16.99 -14.86
CA GLY A 162 -10.09 16.43 -13.82
C GLY A 162 -10.16 14.91 -13.73
N GLN A 163 -10.70 14.22 -14.73
CA GLN A 163 -10.72 12.75 -14.77
C GLN A 163 -9.40 12.22 -15.32
N PHE A 164 -8.83 11.23 -14.64
CA PHE A 164 -7.59 10.58 -15.07
C PHE A 164 -7.80 9.83 -16.39
N ILE A 165 -6.94 10.08 -17.37
CA ILE A 165 -7.01 9.46 -18.70
C ILE A 165 -5.93 8.37 -18.86
N GLU A 166 -4.66 8.76 -18.71
CA GLU A 166 -3.53 7.89 -19.04
C GLU A 166 -2.42 8.02 -18.00
N VAL A 167 -1.83 6.88 -17.61
CA VAL A 167 -0.65 6.85 -16.74
C VAL A 167 0.55 7.43 -17.48
N GLN A 168 1.08 8.55 -16.99
CA GLN A 168 2.28 9.20 -17.54
C GLN A 168 3.55 8.65 -16.89
N ASN A 169 3.47 8.29 -15.61
CA ASN A 169 4.58 7.75 -14.86
C ASN A 169 4.09 6.77 -13.79
N GLU A 170 4.89 5.74 -13.54
CA GLU A 170 4.62 4.73 -12.52
C GLU A 170 5.93 4.36 -11.82
N LEU A 171 6.00 4.59 -10.51
CA LEU A 171 7.15 4.32 -9.67
C LEU A 171 6.84 3.19 -8.69
N TRP A 172 7.75 2.22 -8.61
CA TRP A 172 7.73 1.12 -7.63
C TRP A 172 8.93 1.13 -6.69
N GLN A 173 9.90 2.03 -6.90
CA GLN A 173 11.10 2.17 -6.09
C GLN A 173 10.91 3.26 -5.05
N MET A 174 10.56 2.86 -3.83
CA MET A 174 10.19 3.80 -2.76
C MET A 174 11.33 4.12 -1.80
N ARG A 175 12.54 3.64 -2.08
CA ARG A 175 13.72 3.98 -1.30
C ARG A 175 14.00 5.48 -1.44
N ASN A 176 13.85 6.22 -0.35
CA ASN A 176 13.96 7.70 -0.28
C ASN A 176 12.85 8.46 -1.04
N PHE A 177 11.70 7.83 -1.29
CA PHE A 177 10.56 8.53 -1.89
C PHE A 177 10.11 9.68 -0.97
N SER A 178 9.96 10.87 -1.55
CA SER A 178 9.37 12.02 -0.88
C SER A 178 8.26 12.63 -1.74
N LEU A 179 7.06 12.67 -1.17
CA LEU A 179 5.90 13.29 -1.80
C LEU A 179 5.99 14.83 -1.81
N GLU A 180 6.88 15.43 -1.02
CA GLU A 180 7.04 16.89 -0.95
C GLU A 180 7.46 17.50 -2.29
N ILE A 181 8.16 16.72 -3.13
CA ILE A 181 8.51 17.11 -4.50
C ILE A 181 7.25 17.37 -5.35
N TYR A 182 6.14 16.72 -5.00
CA TYR A 182 4.88 16.71 -5.75
C TYR A 182 3.74 17.47 -5.07
N LYS A 183 3.94 18.00 -3.86
CA LYS A 183 2.88 18.75 -3.16
C LYS A 183 2.78 20.22 -3.56
N GLY A 184 3.74 20.75 -4.33
CA GLY A 184 3.78 22.20 -4.61
C GLY A 184 3.97 23.01 -3.32
N LYS A 185 4.31 24.30 -3.44
CA LYS A 185 4.37 25.21 -2.28
C LYS A 185 2.99 25.76 -1.96
#